data_AF-A0A7C7PEN4-F1
#
_entry.id   AF-A0A7C7PEN4-F1
#
_cell.length_a   1.000
_cell.length_b   1.000
_cell.length_c   1.000
_cell.angle_alpha   90.00
_cell.angle_beta   90.00
_cell.angle_gamma   90.00
#
_symmetry.space_group_name_H-M   'P 1'
#
loop_
_entity.id
_entity.type
_entity.pdbx_description
1 polymer ?
#
loop_
_entity_poly.entity_id
_entity_poly.type
_entity_poly.pdbx_seq_one_letter_code
_entity_poly.pdbx_strand_id
1 'polypeptide(L)' 'WELKHRHRTSECVVQHTLFREETRWPGYYYRGDKMKLDDENWHVLTTSHRDRVTGEYKMEKQPLYHLIDEK' A
#
# COMPACT_ATOMS: atom_id res chain seq x y z
N TRP A 1 -25.28 6.40 2.90
CA TRP A 1 -23.96 7.07 2.94
C TRP A 1 -22.84 6.06 3.14
N GLU A 2 -23.04 5.05 3.98
CA GLU A 2 -22.04 4.02 4.29
C GLU A 2 -21.53 3.24 3.07
N LEU A 3 -22.38 2.92 2.08
CA LEU A 3 -21.91 2.22 0.87
C LEU A 3 -20.88 3.05 0.09
N LYS A 4 -21.08 4.37 0.01
CA LYS A 4 -20.13 5.27 -0.67
C LYS A 4 -18.78 5.29 0.05
N HIS A 5 -18.80 5.22 1.39
CA HIS A 5 -17.59 5.13 2.19
C HIS A 5 -16.86 3.82 1.98
N ARG A 6 -17.58 2.69 2.06
CA ARG A 6 -17.00 1.35 1.84
C ARG A 6 -16.37 1.28 0.45
N HIS A 7 -17.06 1.77 -0.58
CA HIS A 7 -16.54 1.82 -1.93
C HIS A 7 -15.21 2.60 -2.01
N ARG A 8 -15.13 3.79 -1.40
CA ARG A 8 -13.90 4.60 -1.41
C ARG A 8 -12.76 3.94 -0.65
N THR A 9 -13.04 3.33 0.50
CA THR A 9 -12.02 2.58 1.26
C THR A 9 -11.52 1.38 0.46
N SER A 10 -12.42 0.61 -0.15
CA SER A 10 -12.05 -0.55 -0.98
C SER A 10 -11.22 -0.15 -2.21
N GLU A 11 -11.57 0.95 -2.89
CA GLU A 11 -10.77 1.50 -3.99
C GLU A 11 -9.34 1.82 -3.52
N CYS A 12 -9.20 2.50 -2.38
CA CYS A 12 -7.89 2.83 -1.82
C CYS A 12 -7.05 1.58 -1.50
N VAL A 13 -7.66 0.52 -0.93
CA VAL A 13 -6.97 -0.75 -0.66
C VAL A 13 -6.45 -1.40 -1.94
N VAL A 14 -7.25 -1.39 -3.02
CA VAL A 14 -6.83 -1.92 -4.32
C VAL A 14 -5.67 -1.10 -4.89
N GLN A 15 -5.73 0.23 -4.87
CA GLN A 15 -4.64 1.09 -5.35
C GLN A 15 -3.32 0.83 -4.59
N HIS A 16 -3.37 0.69 -3.27
CA HIS A 16 -2.20 0.36 -2.44
C HIS A 16 -1.63 -1.03 -2.77
N THR A 17 -2.50 -2.03 -2.96
CA THR A 17 -2.09 -3.39 -3.30
C THR A 17 -1.48 -3.49 -4.69
N LEU A 18 -1.99 -2.71 -5.66
CA LEU A 18 -1.47 -2.67 -7.02
C LEU A 18 -0.12 -1.95 -7.08
N PHE A 19 0.03 -0.84 -6.38
CA PHE A 19 1.28 -0.08 -6.35
C PHE A 19 2.42 -0.86 -5.70
N ARG A 20 2.16 -1.59 -4.60
CA ARG A 20 3.18 -2.40 -3.93
C ARG A 20 3.45 -3.70 -4.68
N GLU A 21 4.63 -3.80 -5.29
CA GLU A 21 5.03 -4.94 -6.11
C GLU A 21 5.74 -6.05 -5.32
N GLU A 22 5.16 -6.48 -4.21
CA GLU A 22 5.66 -7.59 -3.40
C GLU A 22 4.53 -8.26 -2.60
N THR A 23 4.82 -9.41 -2.01
CA THR A 23 3.97 -10.04 -0.99
C THR A 23 4.66 -9.93 0.36
N ARG A 24 4.39 -8.83 1.07
CA ARG A 24 4.98 -8.53 2.39
C ARG A 24 4.35 -9.33 3.53
N TRP A 25 3.04 -9.56 3.45
CA TRP A 25 2.25 -10.19 4.52
C TRP A 25 1.53 -11.45 4.00
N PRO A 26 2.29 -12.50 3.63
CA PRO A 26 1.70 -13.76 3.24
C PRO A 26 0.84 -14.31 4.39
N GLY A 27 -0.37 -14.75 4.06
CA GLY A 27 -1.41 -15.14 5.02
C GLY A 27 -2.53 -14.10 5.16
N TYR A 28 -2.21 -12.81 5.00
CA TYR A 28 -3.24 -11.77 4.85
C TYR A 28 -3.67 -11.61 3.38
N TYR A 29 -2.71 -11.50 2.46
CA TYR A 29 -2.97 -11.55 1.02
C TYR A 29 -1.76 -12.06 0.25
N TYR A 30 -1.96 -12.44 -1.02
CA TYR A 30 -0.90 -12.88 -1.93
C TYR A 30 -1.00 -12.13 -3.27
N ARG A 31 0.11 -11.55 -3.72
CA ARG A 31 0.26 -10.99 -5.07
C ARG A 31 0.83 -12.08 -5.99
N GLY A 32 -0.04 -12.73 -6.77
CA GLY A 32 0.34 -13.88 -7.61
C GLY A 32 1.48 -13.59 -8.61
N ASP A 33 1.63 -12.34 -9.05
CA ASP A 33 2.68 -11.85 -9.94
C ASP A 33 3.94 -11.36 -9.20
N LYS A 34 3.87 -11.15 -7.88
CA LYS A 34 4.95 -10.65 -7.01
C LYS A 34 4.93 -11.39 -5.66
N MET A 35 5.15 -12.70 -5.71
CA MET A 35 4.93 -13.62 -4.56
C MET A 35 5.94 -13.52 -3.43
N LYS A 36 7.08 -12.87 -3.65
CA LYS A 36 8.17 -12.78 -2.66
C LYS A 36 8.14 -11.43 -1.94
N LEU A 37 8.74 -11.42 -0.76
CA LEU A 37 9.08 -10.25 0.01
C LEU A 37 10.35 -9.60 -0.59
N ASP A 38 10.36 -8.28 -0.70
CA ASP A 38 11.41 -7.49 -1.35
C ASP A 38 11.85 -6.34 -0.43
N ASP A 39 12.77 -6.62 0.49
CA ASP A 39 13.31 -5.60 1.39
C ASP A 39 14.20 -4.57 0.70
N GLU A 40 14.81 -4.92 -0.42
CA GLU A 40 15.70 -4.00 -1.15
C GLU A 40 14.93 -2.80 -1.71
N ASN A 41 13.72 -3.03 -2.24
CA ASN A 41 12.93 -1.99 -2.91
C ASN A 41 11.67 -1.56 -2.15
N TRP A 42 11.21 -2.39 -1.20
CA TRP A 42 9.89 -2.23 -0.57
C TRP A 42 9.91 -2.24 0.96
N HIS A 43 11.08 -2.16 1.60
CA HIS A 43 11.22 -1.82 3.02
C HIS A 43 10.92 -0.33 3.28
N VAL A 44 9.71 0.08 2.94
CA VAL A 44 9.22 1.47 2.96
C VAL A 44 7.74 1.46 3.31
N LEU A 45 7.19 2.62 3.68
CA LEU A 45 5.76 2.84 3.80
C LEU A 45 5.16 3.19 2.44
N THR A 46 4.01 2.59 2.11
CA THR A 46 3.21 3.01 0.95
C THR A 46 2.22 4.06 1.42
N THR A 47 2.26 5.25 0.82
CA THR A 47 1.33 6.34 1.13
C THR A 47 0.61 6.79 -0.14
N SER A 48 -0.54 7.42 0.03
CA SER A 48 -1.29 7.96 -1.09
C SER A 48 -2.02 9.25 -0.76
N HIS A 49 -2.18 10.10 -1.77
CA HIS A 49 -3.09 11.24 -1.75
C HIS A 49 -4.04 11.16 -2.94
N ARG A 50 -5.34 11.21 -2.68
CA ARG A 50 -6.37 11.20 -3.72
C ARG A 50 -6.86 12.62 -3.97
N ASP A 51 -6.76 13.08 -5.21
CA ASP A 51 -7.36 14.36 -5.59
C ASP A 51 -8.88 14.33 -5.41
N ARG A 52 -9.45 15.40 -4.85
CA ARG A 52 -10.89 15.45 -4.53
C ARG A 52 -11.75 15.74 -5.74
N VAL A 53 -11.20 16.42 -6.75
CA VAL A 53 -11.86 16.87 -7.97
C VAL A 53 -11.75 15.80 -9.05
N THR A 54 -10.53 15.39 -9.40
CA THR A 54 -10.27 14.42 -10.48
C THR A 54 -10.46 12.99 -10.00
N GLY A 55 -10.14 12.73 -8.74
CA GLY A 55 -10.19 11.39 -8.16
C GLY A 55 -8.97 10.52 -8.38
N GLU A 56 -7.93 11.07 -9.00
CA GLU A 56 -6.67 10.40 -9.24
C GLU A 56 -5.89 10.18 -7.93
N TYR A 57 -5.23 9.04 -7.83
CA TYR A 57 -4.37 8.71 -6.69
C TYR A 57 -2.91 8.99 -7.06
N LYS A 58 -2.27 9.86 -6.26
CA LYS A 58 -0.82 9.97 -6.22
C LYS A 58 -0.30 8.97 -5.20
N MET A 59 0.49 7.99 -5.63
CA MET A 59 1.09 6.96 -4.80
C MET A 59 2.56 7.26 -4.56
N GLU A 60 3.05 7.07 -3.33
CA GLU A 60 4.42 7.39 -2.96
C GLU A 60 5.02 6.33 -2.03
N LYS A 61 6.33 6.07 -2.22
CA LYS A 61 7.16 5.34 -1.25
C LYS A 61 7.73 6.36 -0.27
N GLN A 62 7.45 6.17 1.02
CA GLN A 62 7.98 7.00 2.10
C GLN A 62 8.95 6.15 2.95
N PRO A 63 10.11 6.67 3.35
CA PRO A 63 11.10 5.90 4.09
C PRO A 63 10.52 5.37 5.41
N LEU A 64 10.89 4.14 5.76
CA LEU A 64 10.61 3.57 7.07
C LEU A 64 11.79 3.87 8.01
N TYR A 65 11.53 4.52 9.14
CA TYR A 65 12.55 4.84 10.14
C TYR A 65 12.44 3.90 11.34
N HIS A 66 13.54 3.22 11.65
CA HIS A 66 13.67 2.44 12.87
C HIS A 66 14.02 3.38 14.03
N LEU A 67 13.04 3.66 14.88
CA LEU A 67 13.20 4.62 16.01
C LEU A 67 13.83 3.98 17.25
N ILE A 68 13.86 2.65 17.30
CA ILE A 68 14.44 1.85 18.37
C ILE A 68 15.37 0.84 17.70
N ASP A 69 16.59 0.72 18.20
CA ASP A 69 17.56 -0.24 17.68
C ASP A 69 17.10 -1.69 17.91
N GLU A 70 17.57 -2.59 17.04
CA GLU A 70 17.41 -4.03 17.27
C GLU A 70 18.15 -4.43 18.55
N LYS A 71 17.52 -5.27 19.37
CA LYS A 71 18.07 -5.76 20.64
C LYS A 71 19.23 -6.73 20.44
#